data_AF-A0A8J6SAT1-F1
#
_entry.id   AF-A0A8J6SAT1-F1
#
_cell.length_a   1.000
_cell.length_b   1.000
_cell.length_c   1.000
_cell.angle_alpha   90.00
_cell.angle_beta   90.00
_cell.angle_gamma   90.00
#
_symmetry.space_group_name_H-M   'P 1'
#
loop_
_entity.id
_entity.type
_entity.pdbx_description
1 polymer ?
#
loop_
_entity_poly.entity_id
_entity_poly.type
_entity_poly.pdbx_seq_one_letter_code
_entity_poly.pdbx_strand_id
1 'polypeptide(L)'
;MAQADPAKLEAISRPLSFFCNKAKNIEATAKMLLARFRGEVRQKIAQLLQLPSVARKTATMVLHYAYGIDGGVIDTHVKRRWSLHRQN
;
A
#
# COMPACT_ATOMS: atom_id res chain seq x y z
N MET A 1 15.40 -3.97 -2.01
CA MET A 1 14.35 -3.53 -1.08
C MET A 1 14.48 -4.21 0.29
N ALA A 2 14.48 -5.55 0.39
CA ALA A 2 14.54 -6.24 1.69
C ALA A 2 15.90 -6.15 2.45
N GLN A 3 16.99 -5.85 1.75
CA GLN A 3 18.32 -5.56 2.31
C GLN A 3 18.74 -4.10 2.05
N ALA A 4 17.79 -3.21 1.79
CA ALA A 4 18.11 -1.82 1.53
C ALA A 4 18.64 -1.14 2.81
N ASP A 5 19.76 -0.44 2.69
CA ASP A 5 20.33 0.37 3.77
C ASP A 5 19.31 1.44 4.21
N PRO A 6 18.92 1.48 5.50
CA PRO A 6 18.00 2.46 6.04
C PRO A 6 18.38 3.90 5.66
N ALA A 7 19.69 4.22 5.63
CA ALA A 7 20.17 5.56 5.28
C ALA A 7 19.85 5.96 3.82
N LYS A 8 19.90 5.00 2.88
CA LYS A 8 19.53 5.23 1.47
C LYS A 8 18.02 5.37 1.31
N LEU A 9 17.23 4.58 2.04
CA LEU A 9 15.77 4.69 2.03
C LEU A 9 15.31 6.04 2.61
N GLU A 10 15.96 6.51 3.66
CA GLU A 10 15.72 7.82 4.26
C GLU A 10 16.10 8.97 3.31
N ALA A 11 17.22 8.86 2.59
CA ALA A 11 17.64 9.87 1.63
C ALA A 11 16.66 10.02 0.45
N ILE A 12 16.15 8.91 -0.10
CA ILE A 12 15.18 8.92 -1.20
C ILE A 12 13.81 9.43 -0.74
N SER A 13 13.45 9.13 0.51
CA SER A 13 12.12 9.45 1.04
C SER A 13 12.06 10.83 1.72
N ARG A 14 13.20 11.48 1.96
CA ARG A 14 13.36 12.78 2.64
C ARG A 14 12.46 13.93 2.14
N PRO A 15 12.18 14.10 0.84
CA PRO A 15 11.28 15.16 0.39
C PRO A 15 9.80 14.89 0.69
N LEU A 16 9.44 13.72 1.23
CA LEU A 16 8.06 13.35 1.55
C LEU A 16 7.73 13.58 3.03
N SER A 17 6.60 14.21 3.31
CA SER A 17 6.03 14.20 4.67
C SER A 17 5.78 12.76 5.13
N PHE A 18 6.14 12.43 6.38
CA PHE A 18 6.03 11.10 7.01
C PHE A 18 7.00 10.01 6.48
N PHE A 19 8.16 10.41 5.97
CA PHE A 19 9.12 9.48 5.35
C PHE A 19 9.67 8.39 6.29
N CYS A 20 9.98 8.70 7.56
CA CYS A 20 10.53 7.72 8.50
C CYS A 20 9.59 6.52 8.69
N ASN A 21 8.29 6.77 8.81
CA ASN A 21 7.30 5.71 8.99
C ASN A 21 7.09 4.93 7.69
N LYS A 22 7.09 5.60 6.53
CA LYS A 22 6.97 4.93 5.22
C LYS A 22 8.16 4.00 4.95
N ALA A 23 9.39 4.44 5.19
CA ALA A 23 10.59 3.62 4.99
C ALA A 23 10.56 2.34 5.83
N LYS A 24 10.27 2.48 7.14
CA LYS A 24 10.12 1.34 8.06
C LYS A 24 9.03 0.37 7.60
N ASN A 25 7.90 0.88 7.15
CA ASN A 25 6.77 0.06 6.72
C ASN A 25 7.03 -0.67 5.38
N ILE A 26 7.76 -0.04 4.45
CA ILE A 26 8.19 -0.68 3.20
C ILE A 26 9.16 -1.83 3.49
N GLU A 27 10.14 -1.60 4.36
CA GLU A 27 11.11 -2.62 4.75
C GLU A 27 10.41 -3.80 5.47
N ALA A 28 9.54 -3.50 6.43
CA ALA A 28 8.76 -4.51 7.15
C ALA A 28 7.85 -5.33 6.22
N THR A 29 7.22 -4.68 5.23
CA THR A 29 6.42 -5.34 4.21
C THR A 29 7.28 -6.28 3.36
N ALA A 30 8.43 -5.82 2.88
CA ALA A 30 9.35 -6.63 2.08
C ALA A 30 9.87 -7.86 2.85
N LYS A 31 10.24 -7.69 4.13
CA LYS A 31 10.64 -8.78 5.02
C LYS A 31 9.51 -9.79 5.23
N MET A 32 8.28 -9.32 5.47
CA MET A 32 7.12 -10.20 5.66
C MET A 32 6.76 -10.96 4.38
N LEU A 33 6.86 -10.33 3.21
CA LEU A 33 6.65 -10.98 1.91
C LEU A 33 7.64 -12.12 1.69
N LEU A 34 8.93 -11.92 1.98
CA LEU A 34 9.93 -12.97 1.84
C LEU A 34 9.71 -14.10 2.85
N ALA A 35 9.44 -13.77 4.12
CA ALA A 35 9.33 -14.77 5.19
C ALA A 35 8.04 -15.61 5.12
N ARG A 36 6.88 -14.98 4.85
CA ARG A 36 5.55 -15.65 4.92
C ARG A 36 4.95 -15.97 3.57
N PHE A 37 5.31 -15.23 2.54
CA PHE A 37 4.67 -15.33 1.23
C PHE A 37 5.63 -15.80 0.13
N ARG A 38 6.83 -16.27 0.49
CA ARG A 38 7.89 -16.72 -0.45
C ARG A 38 8.22 -15.69 -1.53
N GLY A 39 8.04 -14.40 -1.23
CA GLY A 39 8.27 -13.31 -2.17
C GLY A 39 7.09 -13.00 -3.11
N GLU A 40 5.96 -13.72 -3.01
CA GLU A 40 4.79 -13.48 -3.85
C GLU A 40 3.75 -12.59 -3.16
N VAL A 41 3.19 -11.66 -3.93
CA VAL A 41 2.00 -10.93 -3.52
C VAL A 41 0.79 -11.86 -3.68
N ARG A 42 -0.10 -11.92 -2.69
CA ARG A 42 -1.26 -12.82 -2.74
C ARG A 42 -2.48 -12.14 -3.35
N GLN A 43 -3.29 -12.91 -4.05
CA GLN A 43 -4.53 -12.45 -4.70
C GLN A 43 -5.73 -12.29 -3.75
N LYS A 44 -5.54 -12.36 -2.43
CA LYS A 44 -6.61 -12.25 -1.43
C LYS A 44 -6.43 -10.99 -0.58
N ILE A 45 -7.48 -10.16 -0.52
CA ILE A 45 -7.51 -8.93 0.31
C ILE A 45 -7.14 -9.22 1.76
N ALA A 46 -7.68 -10.29 2.36
CA ALA A 46 -7.41 -10.65 3.76
C ALA A 46 -5.92 -10.88 4.05
N GLN A 47 -5.14 -11.32 3.05
CA GLN A 47 -3.70 -11.54 3.18
C GLN A 47 -2.93 -10.22 2.98
N LEU A 48 -3.37 -9.38 2.06
CA LEU A 48 -2.78 -8.06 1.84
C LEU A 48 -2.99 -7.13 3.05
N LEU A 49 -4.13 -7.24 3.74
CA LEU A 49 -4.41 -6.48 4.97
C LEU A 49 -3.50 -6.85 6.15
N GLN A 50 -2.78 -7.98 6.09
CA GLN A 50 -1.79 -8.34 7.11
C GLN A 50 -0.46 -7.59 6.93
N LEU A 51 -0.23 -6.99 5.75
CA LEU A 51 0.98 -6.25 5.46
C LEU A 51 0.92 -4.87 6.16
N PRO A 52 2.01 -4.43 6.80
CA PRO A 52 2.03 -3.15 7.48
C PRO A 52 1.80 -2.00 6.48
N SER A 53 0.96 -1.03 6.86
CA SER A 53 0.50 0.10 6.01
C SER A 53 -0.41 -0.24 4.82
N VAL A 54 -0.75 -1.51 4.60
CA VAL A 54 -1.69 -1.88 3.54
C VAL A 54 -3.12 -1.88 4.10
N ALA A 55 -3.83 -0.78 3.87
CA ALA A 55 -5.26 -0.70 4.15
C ALA A 55 -6.09 -1.26 2.98
N ARG A 56 -7.41 -1.38 3.19
CA ARG A 56 -8.36 -1.94 2.20
C ARG A 56 -8.23 -1.27 0.83
N LYS A 57 -8.12 0.06 0.78
CA LYS A 57 -7.93 0.80 -0.48
C LYS A 57 -6.68 0.33 -1.24
N THR A 58 -5.54 0.27 -0.54
CA THR A 58 -4.26 -0.14 -1.10
C THR A 58 -4.31 -1.59 -1.57
N ALA A 59 -4.90 -2.49 -0.78
CA ALA A 59 -5.07 -3.89 -1.14
C ALA A 59 -5.92 -4.04 -2.42
N THR A 60 -7.04 -3.32 -2.51
CA THR A 60 -7.90 -3.36 -3.70
C THR A 60 -7.19 -2.80 -4.93
N MET A 61 -6.43 -1.72 -4.81
CA MET A 61 -5.63 -1.19 -5.92
C MET A 61 -4.58 -2.21 -6.40
N VAL A 62 -3.88 -2.88 -5.47
CA VAL A 62 -2.89 -3.91 -5.83
C VAL A 62 -3.56 -5.06 -6.58
N LEU A 63 -4.73 -5.51 -6.15
CA LEU A 63 -5.46 -6.58 -6.84
C LEU A 63 -5.95 -6.16 -8.23
N HIS A 64 -6.44 -4.93 -8.35
CA HIS A 64 -6.89 -4.39 -9.63
C HIS A 64 -5.71 -4.23 -10.62
N TYR A 65 -4.63 -3.57 -10.21
CA TYR A 65 -3.49 -3.30 -11.11
C TYR A 65 -2.61 -4.53 -11.37
N ALA A 66 -2.38 -5.40 -10.38
CA ALA A 66 -1.47 -6.54 -10.53
C ALA A 66 -2.17 -7.82 -11.03
N TYR A 67 -3.47 -7.98 -10.78
CA TYR A 67 -4.21 -9.21 -11.10
C TYR A 67 -5.48 -8.99 -11.93
N GLY A 68 -5.81 -7.75 -12.29
CA GLY A 68 -7.03 -7.44 -13.05
C GLY A 68 -8.32 -7.74 -12.28
N ILE A 69 -8.25 -7.87 -10.95
CA ILE A 69 -9.40 -8.17 -10.11
C ILE A 69 -10.06 -6.83 -9.75
N ASP A 70 -11.21 -6.56 -10.35
CA ASP A 70 -11.98 -5.37 -10.04
C ASP A 70 -12.47 -5.36 -8.59
N GLY A 71 -12.26 -4.22 -7.94
CA GLY A 71 -12.83 -3.93 -6.64
C GLY A 71 -13.00 -2.43 -6.50
N GLY A 72 -14.13 -2.00 -5.95
CA GLY A 72 -14.43 -0.57 -5.79
C GLY A 72 -13.39 0.13 -4.92
N VAL A 73 -12.58 1.01 -5.52
CA VAL A 73 -11.61 1.85 -4.83
C VAL A 73 -12.24 3.23 -4.60
N ILE A 74 -12.71 3.49 -3.38
CA ILE A 74 -13.16 4.82 -2.98
C ILE A 74 -12.03 5.52 -2.25
N ASP A 75 -11.62 6.68 -2.76
CA ASP A 75 -10.67 7.55 -2.10
C ASP A 75 -11.28 8.89 -1.68
N THR A 76 -10.46 9.75 -1.08
CA THR A 76 -10.88 11.08 -0.62
C THR A 76 -11.43 11.93 -1.76
N HIS A 77 -10.91 11.80 -2.98
CA HIS A 77 -11.37 12.55 -4.14
C HIS A 77 -12.73 12.04 -4.64
N VAL A 78 -12.87 10.71 -4.77
CA VAL A 78 -14.13 10.05 -5.13
C VAL A 78 -15.19 10.38 -4.08
N LYS A 79 -14.88 10.21 -2.78
CA LYS A 79 -15.79 10.52 -1.67
C LYS A 79 -16.23 11.98 -1.68
N ARG A 80 -15.29 12.92 -1.89
CA ARG A 80 -15.58 14.36 -1.96
C ARG A 80 -16.47 14.68 -3.17
N ARG A 81 -16.14 14.14 -4.35
CA ARG A 81 -16.93 14.36 -5.57
C ARG A 81 -18.35 13.80 -5.44
N TRP A 82 -18.50 12.64 -4.81
CA TRP A 82 -19.81 12.03 -4.54
C TRP A 82 -20.64 12.85 -3.56
N SER A 83 -20.01 13.39 -2.51
CA SER A 83 -20.68 14.27 -1.53
C SER A 83 -21.20 15.55 -2.17
N LEU A 84 -20.45 16.14 -3.11
CA LEU A 84 -20.85 17.35 -3.81
C LEU A 84 -21.99 17.08 -4.80
N HIS A 85 -21.98 15.91 -5.45
CA HIS A 85 -23.03 15.56 -6.40
C HIS A 85 -24.39 15.31 -5.74
N ARG A 86 -24.41 14.92 -4.45
CA ARG A 86 -25.63 14.69 -3.66
C ARG A 86 -26.32 15.96 -3.14
N GLN A 87 -25.68 17.12 -3.32
CA GLN A 87 -26.19 18.43 -2.86
C GLN A 87 -26.79 19.28 -4.00
N ASN A 88 -26.85 18.73 -5.22
CA ASN A 88 -27.63 19.23 -6.35
C ASN A 88 -28.81 18.29 -6.61
#